data_AF-A0A5E3WC43-F1
#
_entry.id   AF-A0A5E3WC43-F1
#
_cell.length_a   1.000
_cell.length_b   1.000
_cell.length_c   1.000
_cell.angle_alpha   90.00
_cell.angle_beta   90.00
_cell.angle_gamma   90.00
#
_symmetry.space_group_name_H-M   'P 1'
#
loop_
_entity.id
_entity.type
_entity.pdbx_description
1 polymer ?
#
loop_
_entity_poly.entity_id
_entity_poly.type
_entity_poly.pdbx_seq_one_letter_code
_entity_poly.pdbx_strand_id
1 'polypeptide(L)'
;MALPPSRRSILSLYSATLHTANSFSSYNFREYFLRRTKSTFRQFQEESDPERLKAMYSDAKKDLQVLKRSAIVNRLYGGWKLAVEDQKVVHDRGQN
;
A
#
# COMPACT_ATOMS: atom_id res chain seq x y z
N MET A 1 -14.81 -9.31 24.61
CA MET A 1 -14.58 -9.57 23.16
C MET A 1 -14.46 -8.23 22.45
N ALA A 2 -13.44 -8.00 21.62
CA ALA A 2 -13.27 -6.73 20.91
C ALA A 2 -14.32 -6.59 19.78
N LEU A 3 -14.84 -5.39 19.59
CA LEU A 3 -15.83 -5.09 18.54
C LEU A 3 -15.22 -5.24 17.15
N PRO A 4 -16.01 -5.64 16.13
CA PRO A 4 -15.53 -5.67 14.75
C PRO A 4 -15.13 -4.26 14.31
N PRO A 5 -14.06 -4.11 13.50
CA PRO A 5 -13.58 -2.80 13.09
C PRO A 5 -14.62 -2.11 12.20
N SER A 6 -14.84 -0.81 12.45
CA SER A 6 -15.78 -0.04 11.65
C SER A 6 -15.25 0.20 10.23
N ARG A 7 -16.15 0.39 9.26
CA ARG A 7 -15.78 0.73 7.87
C ARG A 7 -14.80 1.91 7.78
N ARG A 8 -15.01 2.94 8.60
CA ARG A 8 -14.11 4.12 8.67
C ARG A 8 -12.69 3.73 9.13
N SER A 9 -12.57 2.83 10.10
CA SER A 9 -11.28 2.37 10.60
C SER A 9 -10.50 1.56 9.54
N ILE A 10 -11.20 0.77 8.73
CA ILE A 10 -10.62 0.01 7.61
C ILE A 10 -10.16 0.96 6.50
N LEU A 11 -10.98 1.94 6.14
CA LEU A 11 -10.61 2.96 5.14
C LEU A 11 -9.42 3.81 5.59
N SER A 12 -9.37 4.18 6.87
CA SER A 12 -8.22 4.90 7.44
C SER A 12 -6.94 4.05 7.36
N LEU A 13 -7.03 2.76 7.67
CA LEU A 13 -5.91 1.84 7.55
C LEU A 13 -5.46 1.70 6.09
N TYR A 14 -6.39 1.54 5.16
CA TYR A 14 -6.12 1.49 3.72
C TYR A 14 -5.35 2.71 3.23
N SER A 15 -5.83 3.92 3.55
CA SER A 15 -5.17 5.17 3.18
C SER A 15 -3.78 5.29 3.78
N ALA A 16 -3.60 4.90 5.05
CA ALA A 16 -2.29 4.91 5.70
C ALA A 16 -1.30 3.93 5.04
N THR A 17 -1.76 2.74 4.66
CA THR A 17 -0.94 1.73 3.98
C THR A 17 -0.58 2.18 2.56
N LEU A 18 -1.52 2.74 1.79
CA LEU A 18 -1.24 3.31 0.47
C LEU A 18 -0.25 4.48 0.54
N HIS A 19 -0.41 5.37 1.52
CA HIS A 19 0.50 6.48 1.70
C HIS A 19 1.93 5.98 2.03
N THR A 20 2.04 4.99 2.91
CA THR A 20 3.33 4.37 3.23
C THR A 20 3.94 3.66 2.03
N ALA A 21 3.15 2.92 1.25
CA ALA A 21 3.62 2.26 0.03
C ALA A 21 4.15 3.27 -1.02
N ASN A 22 3.52 4.43 -1.15
CA ASN A 22 4.00 5.50 -2.04
C ASN A 22 5.30 6.15 -1.57
N SER A 23 5.65 6.05 -0.28
CA SER A 23 6.86 6.68 0.27
C SER A 23 8.17 5.95 -0.07
N PHE A 24 8.08 4.73 -0.60
CA PHE A 24 9.24 3.96 -1.07
C PHE A 24 9.91 4.67 -2.25
N SER A 25 11.22 4.87 -2.15
CA SER A 25 12.04 5.43 -3.24
C SER A 25 12.18 4.44 -4.39
N SER A 26 12.37 3.16 -4.09
CA SER A 26 12.54 2.12 -5.12
C SER A 26 11.23 1.78 -5.83
N TYR A 27 11.22 1.86 -7.16
CA TYR A 27 10.09 1.52 -8.03
C TYR A 27 9.42 0.18 -7.69
N ASN A 28 10.22 -0.88 -7.64
CA ASN A 28 9.74 -2.25 -7.47
C ASN A 28 8.94 -2.41 -6.17
N PHE A 29 9.45 -1.89 -5.05
CA PHE A 29 8.77 -1.94 -3.76
C PHE A 29 7.53 -1.07 -3.76
N ARG A 30 7.61 0.16 -4.26
CA ARG A 30 6.44 1.05 -4.37
C ARG A 30 5.30 0.39 -5.13
N GLU A 31 5.55 -0.08 -6.35
CA GLU A 31 4.52 -0.70 -7.18
C GLU A 31 4.00 -2.03 -6.61
N TYR A 32 4.88 -2.86 -6.07
CA TYR A 32 4.48 -4.11 -5.42
C TYR A 32 3.55 -3.84 -4.24
N PHE A 33 3.95 -2.96 -3.31
CA PHE A 33 3.16 -2.67 -2.12
C PHE A 33 1.86 -1.93 -2.45
N LEU A 34 1.82 -1.08 -3.47
CA LEU A 34 0.57 -0.48 -3.96
C LEU A 34 -0.41 -1.54 -4.47
N ARG A 35 0.06 -2.46 -5.32
CA ARG A 35 -0.77 -3.56 -5.85
C ARG A 35 -1.22 -4.50 -4.74
N ARG A 36 -0.31 -4.90 -3.85
CA ARG A 36 -0.61 -5.78 -2.70
C ARG A 36 -1.62 -5.13 -1.76
N THR A 37 -1.49 -3.85 -1.45
CA THR A 37 -2.45 -3.11 -0.61
C THR A 37 -3.83 -3.11 -1.25
N LYS A 38 -3.95 -2.75 -2.53
CA LYS A 38 -5.23 -2.78 -3.25
C LYS A 38 -5.87 -4.17 -3.25
N SER A 39 -5.10 -5.21 -3.54
CA SER A 39 -5.58 -6.59 -3.54
C SER A 39 -6.04 -7.04 -2.16
N THR A 40 -5.25 -6.77 -1.11
CA THR A 40 -5.58 -7.14 0.26
C THR A 40 -6.87 -6.47 0.72
N PHE A 41 -7.02 -5.16 0.47
CA PHE A 41 -8.23 -4.44 0.89
C PHE A 41 -9.47 -4.72 0.03
N ARG A 42 -9.34 -5.34 -1.14
CA ARG A 42 -10.48 -5.94 -1.85
C ARG A 42 -10.99 -7.18 -1.12
N GLN A 43 -10.11 -8.02 -0.59
CA GLN A 43 -10.51 -9.19 0.21
C GLN A 43 -11.25 -8.76 1.49
N PHE A 44 -10.90 -7.62 2.09
CA PHE A 44 -11.66 -7.04 3.21
C PHE A 44 -13.10 -6.67 2.84
N GLN A 45 -13.41 -6.41 1.58
CA GLN A 45 -14.77 -6.09 1.12
C GLN A 45 -15.60 -7.36 0.88
N GLU A 46 -14.93 -8.47 0.54
CA GLU A 46 -15.55 -9.76 0.26
C GLU A 46 -15.78 -10.58 1.55
N GLU A 47 -15.01 -10.31 2.61
CA GLU A 47 -15.15 -11.01 3.88
C GLU A 47 -16.40 -10.59 4.67
N SER A 48 -17.20 -11.58 5.05
CA SER A 48 -18.47 -11.41 5.76
C SER A 48 -18.39 -11.85 7.22
N ASP A 49 -17.41 -12.69 7.58
CA ASP A 49 -17.22 -13.19 8.94
C ASP A 49 -16.58 -12.11 9.83
N PRO A 50 -17.27 -11.64 10.89
CA PRO A 50 -16.76 -10.60 11.78
C PRO A 50 -15.46 -10.99 12.52
N GLU A 51 -15.25 -12.26 12.84
CA GLU A 51 -14.04 -12.70 13.56
C GLU A 51 -12.83 -12.74 12.63
N ARG A 52 -12.99 -13.25 11.40
CA ARG A 52 -11.95 -13.17 10.37
C ARG A 52 -11.59 -11.73 10.04
N LEU A 53 -12.59 -10.86 9.91
CA LEU A 53 -12.37 -9.47 9.59
C LEU A 53 -11.60 -8.73 10.70
N LYS A 54 -11.79 -9.11 11.98
CA LYS A 54 -10.95 -8.64 13.10
C LYS A 54 -9.51 -9.13 13.00
N ALA A 55 -9.31 -10.42 12.70
CA ALA A 55 -7.98 -11.00 12.55
C ALA A 55 -7.22 -10.33 11.41
N MET A 56 -7.85 -10.22 10.24
CA MET A 56 -7.29 -9.52 9.07
C MET A 56 -6.94 -8.08 9.41
N TYR A 57 -7.80 -7.35 10.12
CA TYR A 57 -7.54 -5.96 10.52
C TYR A 57 -6.34 -5.83 11.47
N SER A 58 -6.24 -6.74 12.45
CA SER A 58 -5.11 -6.82 13.37
C SER A 58 -3.81 -7.08 12.63
N ASP A 59 -3.81 -8.01 11.68
CA ASP A 59 -2.61 -8.36 10.92
C ASP A 59 -2.21 -7.26 9.95
N ALA A 60 -3.17 -6.65 9.24
CA ALA A 60 -2.91 -5.49 8.40
C ALA A 60 -2.33 -4.29 9.20
N LYS A 61 -2.72 -4.13 10.48
CA LYS A 61 -2.09 -3.14 11.36
C LYS A 61 -0.62 -3.46 11.66
N LYS A 62 -0.29 -4.73 11.91
CA LYS A 62 1.10 -5.15 12.11
C LYS A 62 1.92 -4.95 10.84
N ASP A 63 1.36 -5.33 9.70
CA ASP A 63 1.97 -5.16 8.38
C ASP A 63 2.25 -3.69 8.07
N LEU A 64 1.33 -2.78 8.41
CA LEU A 64 1.57 -1.34 8.26
C LEU A 64 2.81 -0.89 9.04
N GLN A 65 3.03 -1.40 10.26
CA GLN A 65 4.21 -1.04 11.04
C GLN A 65 5.49 -1.59 10.42
N VAL A 66 5.46 -2.80 9.88
CA VAL A 66 6.59 -3.36 9.11
C VAL A 66 6.86 -2.49 7.88
N LEU A 67 5.82 -2.18 7.11
CA LEU A 67 5.90 -1.39 5.89
C LEU A 67 6.50 0.00 6.16
N LYS A 68 6.12 0.66 7.24
CA LYS A 68 6.69 1.96 7.66
C LYS A 68 8.19 1.88 7.92
N ARG A 69 8.64 0.85 8.65
CA ARG A 69 10.07 0.64 8.91
C ARG A 69 10.82 0.35 7.62
N SER A 70 10.27 -0.51 6.77
CA SER A 70 10.87 -0.85 5.47
C SER A 70 10.97 0.36 4.54
N ALA A 71 9.98 1.26 4.54
CA ALA A 71 10.03 2.49 3.75
C ALA A 71 11.16 3.42 4.21
N ILE A 72 11.37 3.55 5.52
CA ILE A 72 12.48 4.35 6.09
C ILE A 72 13.82 3.76 5.66
N VAL A 73 14.02 2.44 5.85
CA VAL A 73 15.26 1.76 5.46
C VAL A 73 15.51 1.89 3.95
N ASN A 74 14.47 1.71 3.13
CA ASN A 74 14.58 1.85 1.68
C ASN A 74 15.00 3.26 1.26
N ARG A 75 14.51 4.29 1.95
CA ARG A 75 14.93 5.68 1.70
C ARG A 75 16.36 5.94 2.16
N LEU A 76 16.78 5.39 3.31
CA LEU A 76 18.14 5.54 3.83
C LEU A 76 19.19 4.91 2.92
N TYR A 77 18.88 3.75 2.35
CA TYR A 77 19.78 2.99 1.46
C TYR A 77 19.29 3.00 0.00
N GLY A 78 18.61 4.08 -0.40
CA GLY A 78 18.08 4.23 -1.75
C GLY A 78 19.21 4.35 -2.78
N GLY A 79 19.21 3.46 -3.77
CA GLY A 79 20.12 3.53 -4.91
C GLY A 79 19.66 4.49 -6.01
N TRP A 80 20.37 4.47 -7.14
CA TRP A 80 19.97 5.22 -8.33
C TRP A 80 18.64 4.71 -8.89
N LYS A 81 17.92 5.61 -9.56
CA LYS A 81 16.68 5.27 -10.23
C LYS A 81 16.92 4.26 -11.34
N LEU A 82 15.95 3.37 -11.54
CA LEU A 82 16.00 2.39 -12.63
C LEU A 82 15.73 3.09 -13.98
N ALA A 83 16.22 2.50 -15.07
CA ALA A 83 15.99 3.02 -16.42
C ALA A 83 14.49 3.18 -16.76
N VAL A 84 13.63 2.33 -16.18
CA VAL A 84 12.17 2.39 -16.33
C VAL A 84 11.52 3.57 -15.59
N GLU A 85 12.22 4.21 -14.65
CA GLU A 85 11.69 5.36 -13.90
C GLU A 85 11.95 6.71 -14.59
N ASP A 86 12.87 6.76 -15.56
CA ASP A 86 13.27 8.00 -16.25
C ASP A 86 12.59 8.18 -17.62
N GLN A 87 11.60 7.35 -17.93
CA GLN A 87 10.82 7.53 -19.14
C GLN A 87 9.93 8.78 -19.01
N LYS A 88 10.36 9.88 -19.63
CA LYS A 88 9.50 11.03 -19.86
C LYS A 88 8.30 10.53 -20.68
N VAL A 89 7.12 10.62 -20.10
CA VAL A 89 5.87 10.37 -20.84
C VAL A 89 5.79 11.47 -21.90
N VAL A 90 6.22 11.15 -23.13
CA VAL A 90 5.98 11.99 -24.28
C VAL A 90 4.49 11.89 -24.56
N HIS A 91 3.74 12.87 -24.07
CA HIS A 91 2.36 13.03 -24.49
C HIS A 91 2.40 13.45 -25.94
N ASP A 92 2.14 12.50 -26.84
CA ASP A 92 1.94 12.77 -28.25
C ASP A 92 0.65 13.60 -28.34
N ARG A 93 0.80 14.93 -28.34
CA ARG A 93 -0.30 15.84 -28.66
C ARG A 93 -0.56 15.64 -30.14
N GLY A 94 -1.48 14.73 -30.46
CA GLY A 94 -2.01 14.58 -31.80
C GLY A 94 -2.35 15.96 -32.35
N GLN A 95 -1.65 16.35 -33.41
CA GLN A 95 -1.95 17.55 -34.16
C GLN A 95 -3.21 17.25 -34.99
N ASN A 96 -4.34 17.76 -34.53
CA ASN A 96 -5.51 18.00 -35.38
C ASN A 96 -5.41 19.40 -35.97
#